data_AF-A0A6B0THY8-F1
#
_entry.id   AF-A0A6B0THY8-F1
#
_cell.length_a   1.000
_cell.length_b   1.000
_cell.length_c   1.000
_cell.angle_alpha   90.00
_cell.angle_beta   90.00
_cell.angle_gamma   90.00
#
_symmetry.space_group_name_H-M   'P 1'
#
loop_
_entity.id
_entity.type
_entity.pdbx_description
1 polymer ?
#
loop_
_entity_poly.entity_id
_entity_poly.type
_entity_poly.pdbx_seq_one_letter_code
_entity_poly.pdbx_strand_id
1 'polypeptide(L)'
;MDCAAFFEAAGGQLGETVAEPSQQTAGGQCVYEFYHPRVRDHLGTEGLATSFNRSGVVWVPTGRQFAVTLRVPERYGEAVEEALDPAPLAFERTDHRGVSAPDGEMLTVLHFSLRSGGVSEEDVRGTLSALGTAAAV
;
A
#
# COMPACT_ATOMS: atom_id res chain seq x y z
N MET A 1 -18.04 0.63 -7.33
CA MET A 1 -17.20 1.81 -7.07
C MET A 1 -16.41 2.14 -8.32
N ASP A 2 -16.09 3.41 -8.58
CA ASP A 2 -15.15 3.83 -9.64
C ASP A 2 -13.83 4.35 -9.04
N CYS A 3 -12.85 4.74 -9.88
CA CYS A 3 -11.55 5.20 -9.36
C CYS A 3 -11.67 6.46 -8.50
N ALA A 4 -12.57 7.39 -8.84
CA ALA A 4 -12.72 8.63 -8.11
C ALA A 4 -13.25 8.37 -6.69
N ALA A 5 -14.31 7.57 -6.57
CA ALA A 5 -14.87 7.17 -5.30
C ALA A 5 -13.89 6.34 -4.45
N PHE A 6 -13.08 5.50 -5.10
CA PHE A 6 -12.03 4.75 -4.42
C PHE A 6 -10.93 5.66 -3.85
N PHE A 7 -10.41 6.59 -4.65
CA PHE A 7 -9.38 7.52 -4.21
C PHE A 7 -9.87 8.49 -3.13
N GLU A 8 -11.13 8.92 -3.21
CA GLU A 8 -11.76 9.73 -2.17
C GLU A 8 -11.88 8.94 -0.85
N ALA A 9 -12.32 7.68 -0.91
CA ALA A 9 -12.39 6.82 0.27
C ALA A 9 -11.01 6.58 0.89
N ALA A 10 -10.01 6.24 0.06
CA ALA A 10 -8.64 6.01 0.51
C ALA A 10 -8.03 7.29 1.10
N GLY A 11 -8.18 8.44 0.43
CA GLY A 11 -7.70 9.73 0.93
C GLY A 11 -8.35 10.15 2.24
N GLY A 12 -9.66 9.94 2.39
CA GLY A 12 -10.38 10.26 3.63
C GLY A 12 -10.02 9.37 4.81
N GLN A 13 -9.72 8.08 4.58
CA GLN A 13 -9.41 7.13 5.66
C GLN A 13 -7.91 7.06 6.00
N LEU A 14 -7.03 7.31 5.03
CA LEU A 14 -5.59 7.12 5.18
C LEU A 14 -4.80 8.43 5.18
N GLY A 15 -5.35 9.52 4.62
CA GLY A 15 -4.59 10.68 4.16
C GLY A 15 -3.67 11.35 5.19
N GLU A 16 -4.07 11.38 6.46
CA GLU A 16 -3.26 11.98 7.55
C GLU A 16 -2.39 10.94 8.28
N THR A 17 -2.67 9.65 8.11
CA THR A 17 -2.04 8.54 8.85
C THR A 17 -0.86 7.94 8.10
N VAL A 18 -0.75 8.19 6.80
CA VAL A 18 0.25 7.58 5.92
C VAL A 18 1.23 8.61 5.37
N ALA A 19 2.43 8.17 4.96
CA ALA A 19 3.43 9.04 4.37
C ALA A 19 3.41 8.97 2.83
N GLU A 20 3.46 10.15 2.20
CA GLU A 20 3.54 10.35 0.75
C GLU A 20 2.53 9.52 -0.07
N PRO A 21 1.21 9.68 0.20
CA PRO A 21 0.21 9.00 -0.59
C PRO A 21 0.26 9.47 -2.04
N SER A 22 0.13 8.51 -2.96
CA SER A 22 0.06 8.75 -4.40
C SER A 22 -1.10 7.97 -5.01
N GLN A 23 -1.66 8.55 -6.08
CA GLN A 23 -2.79 7.99 -6.81
C GLN A 23 -2.41 7.86 -8.28
N GLN A 24 -2.69 6.71 -8.87
CA GLN A 24 -2.40 6.46 -10.27
C GLN A 24 -3.43 5.54 -10.89
N THR A 25 -3.68 5.74 -12.18
CA THR A 25 -4.49 4.83 -12.99
C THR A 25 -3.61 4.19 -14.05
N ALA A 26 -3.43 2.88 -13.97
CA ALA A 26 -2.59 2.12 -14.89
C ALA A 26 -3.29 0.82 -15.31
N GLY A 27 -3.31 0.52 -16.61
CA GLY A 27 -3.88 -0.75 -17.11
C GLY A 27 -5.35 -1.01 -16.77
N GLY A 28 -6.15 0.05 -16.52
CA GLY A 28 -7.55 -0.08 -16.08
C GLY A 28 -7.72 -0.27 -14.56
N GLN A 29 -6.68 -0.03 -13.78
CA GLN A 29 -6.63 -0.26 -12.34
C GLN A 29 -6.38 1.07 -11.62
N CYS A 30 -7.08 1.32 -10.53
CA CYS A 30 -6.91 2.48 -9.67
C CYS A 30 -6.00 2.08 -8.50
N VAL A 31 -4.81 2.66 -8.42
CA VAL A 31 -3.80 2.27 -7.43
C VAL A 31 -3.57 3.42 -6.46
N TYR A 32 -3.68 3.13 -5.16
CA TYR A 32 -3.35 4.03 -4.06
C TYR A 32 -2.11 3.49 -3.36
N GLU A 33 -1.01 4.23 -3.38
CA GLU A 33 0.26 3.79 -2.78
C GLU A 33 0.71 4.76 -1.71
N PHE A 34 1.29 4.23 -0.64
CA PHE A 34 1.85 5.04 0.44
C PHE A 34 2.94 4.28 1.19
N TYR A 35 3.66 5.02 2.03
CA TYR A 35 4.62 4.47 2.96
C TYR A 35 4.06 4.46 4.38
N HIS A 36 4.46 3.46 5.15
CA HIS A 36 4.31 3.50 6.60
C HIS A 36 5.09 4.72 7.14
N PRO A 37 4.56 5.53 8.09
CA PRO A 37 5.24 6.74 8.59
C PRO A 37 6.68 6.51 9.05
N ARG A 38 6.93 5.37 9.72
CA ARG A 38 8.27 4.93 10.15
C ARG A 38 9.28 4.74 9.02
N VAL A 39 8.83 4.53 7.78
CA VAL A 39 9.70 4.52 6.59
C VAL A 39 10.29 5.90 6.36
N ARG A 40 9.45 6.95 6.37
CA ARG A 40 9.89 8.34 6.21
C ARG A 40 10.87 8.71 7.32
N ASP A 41 10.53 8.38 8.55
CA ASP A 41 11.33 8.74 9.73
C ASP A 41 12.69 8.03 9.77
N HIS A 42 12.81 6.84 9.16
CA HIS A 42 14.03 6.06 9.19
C HIS A 42 14.91 6.19 7.94
N LEU A 43 14.30 6.19 6.76
CA LEU A 43 15.02 6.05 5.49
C LEU A 43 15.11 7.36 4.71
N GLY A 44 14.29 8.36 5.05
CA GLY A 44 14.11 9.54 4.23
C GLY A 44 13.42 9.21 2.91
N THR A 45 12.65 10.15 2.37
CA THR A 45 11.79 9.85 1.21
C THR A 45 12.52 9.89 -0.12
N GLU A 46 13.69 10.53 -0.16
CA GLU A 46 14.55 10.59 -1.34
C GLU A 46 15.18 9.23 -1.72
N GLY A 47 15.09 8.24 -0.82
CA GLY A 47 15.77 6.95 -0.95
C GLY A 47 14.92 5.74 -1.34
N LEU A 48 13.60 5.89 -1.42
CA LEU A 48 12.65 4.78 -1.41
C LEU A 48 12.05 4.46 -2.78
N ALA A 49 12.67 4.97 -3.83
CA ALA A 49 12.47 4.43 -5.17
C ALA A 49 12.98 2.98 -5.17
N THR A 50 12.11 2.02 -4.82
CA THR A 50 12.31 0.63 -5.21
C THR A 50 12.61 0.65 -6.71
N SER A 51 13.60 -0.10 -7.17
CA SER A 51 14.07 -0.13 -8.57
C SER A 51 12.95 -0.31 -9.62
N PHE A 52 11.74 -0.72 -9.22
CA PHE A 52 10.50 -0.70 -10.01
C PHE A 52 9.99 0.71 -10.37
N ASN A 53 10.14 1.71 -9.49
CA ASN A 53 9.75 3.10 -9.74
C ASN A 53 10.66 3.80 -10.78
N ARG A 54 11.86 3.27 -11.04
CA ARG A 54 12.72 3.77 -12.14
C ARG A 54 12.24 3.32 -13.52
N SER A 55 11.49 2.22 -13.61
CA SER A 55 10.92 1.73 -14.87
C SER A 55 9.52 2.27 -15.18
N GLY A 56 8.85 2.95 -14.22
CA GLY A 56 7.44 3.35 -14.37
C GLY A 56 6.48 2.16 -14.44
N VAL A 57 6.92 0.97 -14.04
CA VAL A 57 6.14 -0.27 -14.08
C VAL A 57 5.66 -0.57 -12.67
N VAL A 58 4.42 -0.18 -12.40
CA VAL A 58 3.65 -0.72 -11.28
C VAL A 58 3.38 -2.18 -11.63
N TRP A 59 3.96 -3.13 -10.91
CA TRP A 59 3.50 -4.50 -11.05
C TRP A 59 2.10 -4.56 -10.48
N VAL A 60 1.13 -4.70 -11.37
CA VAL A 60 -0.24 -4.95 -10.99
C VAL A 60 -0.65 -6.23 -11.68
N PRO A 61 -0.99 -7.29 -10.93
CA PRO A 61 -1.43 -8.53 -11.53
C PRO A 61 -2.70 -8.25 -12.36
N THR A 62 -2.73 -8.78 -13.57
CA THR A 62 -3.78 -8.54 -14.56
C THR A 62 -5.14 -9.00 -14.00
N GLY A 63 -6.14 -8.09 -14.02
CA GLY A 63 -7.53 -8.41 -13.66
C GLY A 63 -8.05 -7.88 -12.31
N ARG A 64 -7.40 -6.88 -11.70
CA ARG A 64 -7.84 -6.27 -10.42
C ARG A 64 -8.19 -4.78 -10.59
N GLN A 65 -9.38 -4.31 -10.21
CA GLN A 65 -9.83 -2.92 -10.49
C GLN A 65 -9.24 -1.89 -9.50
N PHE A 66 -9.04 -2.27 -8.24
CA PHE A 66 -8.44 -1.40 -7.22
C PHE A 66 -7.22 -2.07 -6.61
N ALA A 67 -6.19 -1.29 -6.33
CA ALA A 67 -5.02 -1.78 -5.63
C ALA A 67 -4.58 -0.79 -4.55
N VAL A 68 -4.15 -1.33 -3.40
CA VAL A 68 -3.51 -0.57 -2.33
C VAL A 68 -2.16 -1.17 -2.04
N THR A 69 -1.12 -0.34 -2.09
CA THR A 69 0.27 -0.76 -1.83
C THR A 69 0.79 -0.03 -0.60
N LEU A 70 1.06 -0.79 0.47
CA LEU A 70 1.69 -0.32 1.68
C LEU A 70 3.13 -0.81 1.74
N ARG A 71 4.08 0.11 1.94
CA ARG A 71 5.51 -0.19 2.09
C ARG A 71 5.94 -0.04 3.54
N VAL A 72 6.57 -1.06 4.10
CA VAL A 72 6.91 -1.20 5.52
C VAL A 72 8.39 -1.60 5.66
N PRO A 73 9.15 -1.04 6.62
CA PRO A 73 10.48 -1.56 6.95
C PRO A 73 10.35 -2.97 7.53
N GLU A 74 11.22 -3.91 7.14
CA GLU A 74 11.14 -5.32 7.53
C GLU A 74 10.95 -5.52 9.04
N ARG A 75 11.65 -4.73 9.87
CA ARG A 75 11.56 -4.80 11.35
C ARG A 75 10.17 -4.52 11.92
N TYR A 76 9.27 -3.91 11.14
CA TYR A 76 7.89 -3.64 11.52
C TYR A 76 6.88 -4.52 10.76
N GLY A 77 7.34 -5.38 9.85
CA GLY A 77 6.48 -6.18 8.98
C GLY A 77 5.52 -7.07 9.78
N GLU A 78 6.02 -7.81 10.77
CA GLU A 78 5.20 -8.72 11.59
C GLU A 78 4.09 -7.97 12.35
N ALA A 79 4.44 -6.87 13.03
CA ALA A 79 3.46 -6.08 13.79
C ALA A 79 2.40 -5.43 12.88
N VAL A 80 2.79 -5.00 11.67
CA VAL A 80 1.86 -4.46 10.68
C VAL A 80 0.95 -5.56 10.12
N GLU A 81 1.47 -6.77 9.88
CA GLU A 81 0.67 -7.92 9.44
C GLU A 81 -0.34 -8.35 10.50
N GLU A 82 0.05 -8.40 11.77
CA GLU A 82 -0.86 -8.67 12.89
C GLU A 82 -1.99 -7.61 12.96
N ALA A 83 -1.66 -6.34 12.76
CA ALA A 83 -2.65 -5.26 12.72
C ALA A 83 -3.59 -5.33 11.50
N LEU A 84 -3.23 -6.09 10.46
CA LEU A 84 -4.03 -6.32 9.26
C LEU A 84 -4.85 -7.61 9.30
N ASP A 85 -4.70 -8.46 10.32
CA ASP A 85 -5.54 -9.65 10.55
C ASP A 85 -7.06 -9.38 10.47
N PRO A 86 -7.60 -8.25 10.98
CA PRO A 86 -9.03 -7.96 10.86
C PRO A 86 -9.46 -7.43 9.48
N ALA A 87 -8.54 -7.25 8.53
CA ALA A 87 -8.87 -6.71 7.21
C ALA A 87 -9.78 -7.68 6.43
N PRO A 88 -10.94 -7.24 5.90
CA PRO A 88 -11.84 -8.11 5.14
C PRO A 88 -11.21 -8.69 3.86
N LEU A 89 -10.23 -7.99 3.29
CA LEU A 89 -9.61 -8.35 2.02
C LEU A 89 -8.17 -8.82 2.27
N ALA A 90 -7.83 -9.97 1.69
CA ALA A 90 -6.49 -10.53 1.78
C ALA A 90 -5.47 -9.66 1.01
N PHE A 91 -4.25 -9.61 1.52
CA PHE A 91 -3.09 -9.03 0.85
C PHE A 91 -2.11 -10.10 0.39
N GLU A 92 -1.31 -9.74 -0.61
CA GLU A 92 -0.12 -10.47 -1.01
C GLU A 92 1.11 -9.75 -0.46
N ARG A 93 2.02 -10.49 0.17
CA ARG A 93 3.30 -9.99 0.65
C ARG A 93 4.38 -10.23 -0.40
N THR A 94 5.19 -9.21 -0.64
CA THR A 94 6.44 -9.33 -1.39
C THR A 94 7.54 -8.56 -0.69
N ASP A 95 8.75 -9.13 -0.63
CA ASP A 95 9.89 -8.47 -0.02
C ASP A 95 10.78 -7.85 -1.11
N HIS A 96 11.17 -6.59 -0.90
CA HIS A 96 11.96 -5.79 -1.85
C HIS A 96 13.17 -5.20 -1.16
N ARG A 97 14.24 -4.95 -1.90
CA ARG A 97 15.43 -4.27 -1.35
C ARG A 97 15.28 -2.76 -1.51
N GLY A 98 15.40 -2.00 -0.42
CA GLY A 98 15.43 -0.54 -0.48
C GLY A 98 16.70 -0.06 -1.20
N VAL A 99 16.55 0.68 -2.30
CA VAL A 99 17.68 1.08 -3.16
C VAL A 99 18.64 2.03 -2.43
N SER A 100 18.13 2.88 -1.56
CA SER A 100 18.94 3.82 -0.78
C SER A 100 18.82 3.61 0.73
N ALA A 101 18.37 2.43 1.17
CA ALA A 101 18.39 2.12 2.59
C ALA A 101 19.85 2.05 3.08
N PRO A 102 20.23 2.75 4.17
CA PRO A 102 21.62 2.90 4.62
C PRO A 102 22.39 1.57 4.73
N ASP A 103 21.68 0.48 5.04
CA ASP A 103 22.24 -0.86 5.25
C ASP A 103 21.72 -1.92 4.26
N GLY A 104 21.04 -1.49 3.19
CA GLY A 104 20.36 -2.43 2.28
C GLY A 104 19.16 -3.13 2.93
N GLU A 105 18.50 -2.46 3.89
CA GLU A 105 17.30 -2.92 4.59
C GLU A 105 16.23 -3.39 3.59
N MET A 106 15.57 -4.50 3.93
CA MET A 106 14.44 -4.99 3.17
C MET A 106 13.19 -4.17 3.52
N LEU A 107 12.44 -3.83 2.48
CA LEU A 107 11.11 -3.29 2.59
C LEU A 107 10.13 -4.42 2.29
N THR A 108 9.23 -4.66 3.22
CA THR A 108 8.06 -5.50 2.98
C THR A 108 7.01 -4.65 2.27
N VAL A 109 6.51 -5.16 1.15
CA VAL A 109 5.45 -4.53 0.37
C VAL A 109 4.21 -5.40 0.44
N LEU A 110 3.16 -4.82 1.01
CA LEU A 110 1.85 -5.44 1.18
C LEU A 110 0.93 -4.92 0.09
N HIS A 111 0.46 -5.82 -0.76
CA HIS A 111 -0.38 -5.52 -1.92
C HIS A 111 -1.78 -6.06 -1.71
N PHE A 112 -2.73 -5.15 -1.50
CA PHE A 112 -4.16 -5.48 -1.58
C PHE A 112 -4.58 -5.26 -3.02
N SER A 113 -5.19 -6.28 -3.62
CA SER A 113 -5.63 -6.16 -5.00
C SER A 113 -7.03 -6.73 -5.18
N LEU A 114 -7.94 -5.83 -5.50
CA LEU A 114 -9.37 -6.05 -5.41
C LEU A 114 -9.91 -6.32 -6.80
N ARG A 115 -10.53 -7.48 -6.99
CA ARG A 115 -11.23 -7.79 -8.24
C ARG A 115 -12.50 -6.95 -8.33
N SER A 116 -12.84 -6.50 -9.54
CA SER A 116 -14.06 -5.73 -9.85
C SER A 116 -15.36 -6.47 -9.54
N GLY A 117 -15.31 -7.78 -9.33
CA GLY A 117 -16.45 -8.61 -8.98
C GLY A 117 -16.22 -9.35 -7.66
N GLY A 118 -17.23 -9.32 -6.78
CA GLY A 118 -17.25 -10.07 -5.52
C GLY A 118 -16.74 -9.32 -4.29
N VAL A 119 -16.37 -8.04 -4.41
CA VAL A 119 -15.94 -7.19 -3.28
C VAL A 119 -17.01 -6.14 -3.03
N SER A 120 -17.53 -6.08 -1.79
CA SER A 120 -18.50 -5.06 -1.41
C SER A 120 -17.81 -3.73 -1.08
N GLU A 121 -18.51 -2.62 -1.18
CA GLU A 121 -17.97 -1.32 -0.74
C GLU A 121 -17.61 -1.33 0.76
N GLU A 122 -18.35 -2.08 1.57
CA GLU A 122 -18.07 -2.29 2.99
C GLU A 122 -16.72 -2.96 3.20
N ASP A 123 -16.41 -4.02 2.44
CA ASP A 123 -15.12 -4.71 2.53
C ASP A 123 -13.95 -3.78 2.14
N VAL A 124 -14.15 -2.94 1.11
CA VAL A 124 -13.14 -1.93 0.70
C VAL A 124 -12.88 -0.97 1.85
N ARG A 125 -13.93 -0.37 2.42
CA ARG A 125 -13.81 0.62 3.50
C ARG A 125 -13.27 0.00 4.79
N GLY A 126 -13.64 -1.25 5.11
CA GLY A 126 -13.10 -2.00 6.23
C GLY A 126 -11.61 -2.28 6.07
N THR A 127 -11.17 -2.63 4.85
CA THR A 127 -9.75 -2.85 4.54
C THR A 127 -8.94 -1.56 4.63
N LEU A 128 -9.46 -0.46 4.08
CA LEU A 128 -8.83 0.86 4.21
C LEU A 128 -8.75 1.33 5.67
N SER A 129 -9.76 1.02 6.49
CA SER A 129 -9.71 1.28 7.93
C SER A 129 -8.61 0.47 8.62
N ALA A 130 -8.51 -0.83 8.33
CA ALA A 130 -7.47 -1.70 8.89
C ALA A 130 -6.07 -1.22 8.47
N LEU A 131 -5.90 -0.79 7.22
CA LEU A 131 -4.67 -0.17 6.72
C LEU A 131 -4.30 1.11 7.49
N GLY A 132 -5.28 1.93 7.84
CA GLY A 132 -5.08 3.11 8.68
C GLY A 132 -4.58 2.75 10.08
N THR A 133 -5.19 1.74 10.70
CA THR A 133 -4.73 1.21 12.01
C THR A 133 -3.31 0.65 11.91
N ALA A 134 -3.03 -0.15 10.88
CA ALA A 134 -1.72 -0.76 10.67
C ALA A 134 -0.64 0.27 10.38
N ALA A 135 -0.96 1.39 9.72
CA ALA A 135 -0.04 2.50 9.49
C ALA A 135 0.30 3.30 10.77
N ALA A 136 -0.46 3.13 11.85
CA ALA A 136 -0.21 3.77 13.13
C ALA A 136 0.67 2.92 14.09
N VAL A 137 1.01 1.70 13.69
CA VAL A 137 1.80 0.74 14.50
C VAL A 137 3.26 1.14 14.60
#